data_AF-A0A4Z0RWF7-F1
#
_entry.id   AF-A0A4Z0RWF7-F1
#
_cell.length_a   1.000
_cell.length_b   1.000
_cell.length_c   1.000
_cell.angle_alpha   90.00
_cell.angle_beta   90.00
_cell.angle_gamma   90.00
#
_symmetry.space_group_name_H-M   'P 1'
#
loop_
_entity.id
_entity.type
_entity.pdbx_description
1 polymer ?
#
loop_
_entity_poly.entity_id
_entity_poly.type
_entity_poly.pdbx_seq_one_letter_code
_entity_poly.pdbx_strand_id
1 'polypeptide(L)'
;MQAKHGTQIVDVWQISDDMSPAVWVQDAFKQGLLHWDAREENTLMLNAPWSVAMGACGDFLTRDGQELRIVNEKEFEKDYQVIDNQ
;
A
#
# COMPACT_ATOMS: atom_id res chain seq x y z
N MET A 1 -4.11 -1.88 8.56
CA MET A 1 -3.61 -3.08 9.27
C MET A 1 -2.11 -2.91 9.49
N GLN A 2 -1.47 -3.78 10.27
CA GLN A 2 -0.01 -3.77 10.42
C GLN A 2 0.54 -5.15 10.08
N ALA A 3 1.74 -5.20 9.51
CA ALA A 3 2.42 -6.45 9.21
C ALA A 3 3.89 -6.38 9.60
N LYS A 4 4.42 -7.51 10.02
CA LYS A 4 5.85 -7.68 10.28
C LYS A 4 6.55 -8.05 8.98
N HIS A 5 7.56 -7.27 8.61
CA HIS A 5 8.46 -7.52 7.49
C HIS A 5 9.88 -7.68 8.04
N GLY A 6 10.36 -8.92 8.12
CA GLY A 6 11.63 -9.24 8.79
C GLY A 6 11.61 -8.88 10.28
N THR A 7 12.34 -7.83 10.67
CA THR A 7 12.41 -7.33 12.06
C THR A 7 11.58 -6.05 12.29
N GLN A 8 11.04 -5.47 11.22
CA GLN A 8 10.29 -4.22 11.26
C GLN A 8 8.79 -4.49 11.25
N ILE A 9 8.02 -3.57 11.85
CA ILE A 9 6.57 -3.53 11.74
C ILE A 9 6.22 -2.36 10.84
N VAL A 10 5.45 -2.64 9.80
CA VAL A 10 5.01 -1.64 8.82
C VAL A 10 3.50 -1.53 8.83
N ASP A 11 2.99 -0.34 8.50
CA ASP A 11 1.57 -0.19 8.25
C ASP A 11 1.24 -0.71 6.87
N VAL A 12 0.10 -1.37 6.75
CA VAL A 12 -0.36 -1.96 5.51
C VAL A 12 -1.80 -1.54 5.23
N TRP A 13 -2.07 -1.29 3.97
CA TRP A 13 -3.41 -1.09 3.44
C TRP A 13 -3.57 -1.99 2.22
N GLN A 14 -4.60 -2.83 2.24
CA GLN A 14 -4.98 -3.59 1.06
C GLN A 14 -5.60 -2.60 0.07
N ILE A 15 -5.09 -2.59 -1.16
CA ILE A 15 -5.55 -1.71 -2.22
C ILE A 15 -6.98 -2.14 -2.56
N SER A 16 -7.92 -1.24 -2.29
CA SER A 16 -9.32 -1.41 -2.62
C SER A 16 -9.93 -0.07 -3.01
N ASP A 17 -11.05 -0.13 -3.70
CA ASP A 17 -11.89 1.00 -4.07
C ASP A 17 -12.82 1.45 -2.92
N ASP A 18 -12.65 0.88 -1.72
CA ASP A 18 -13.48 1.18 -0.56
C ASP A 18 -13.29 2.63 -0.05
N MET A 19 -14.37 3.23 0.44
CA MET A 19 -14.47 4.65 0.77
C MET A 19 -13.78 5.05 2.08
N SER A 20 -13.14 4.11 2.79
CA SER A 20 -12.50 4.38 4.09
C SER A 20 -11.04 3.93 4.18
N PRO A 21 -10.14 4.43 3.32
CA PRO A 21 -8.72 4.13 3.43
C PRO A 21 -8.12 4.74 4.71
N ALA A 22 -7.02 4.16 5.19
CA ALA A 22 -6.32 4.66 6.37
C ALA A 22 -5.87 6.13 6.16
N VAL A 23 -5.79 6.92 7.24
CA VAL A 23 -5.47 8.35 7.19
C VAL A 23 -4.20 8.63 6.38
N TRP A 24 -3.17 7.82 6.56
CA TRP A 24 -1.90 7.99 5.84
C TRP A 24 -1.99 7.72 4.34
N VAL A 25 -2.91 6.83 3.90
CA VAL A 25 -3.18 6.58 2.49
C VAL A 25 -3.85 7.80 1.89
N GLN A 26 -4.84 8.37 2.60
CA GLN A 26 -5.50 9.62 2.18
C GLN A 26 -4.50 10.76 2.03
N ASP A 27 -3.56 10.89 2.97
CA ASP A 27 -2.52 11.90 2.91
C ASP A 27 -1.55 11.67 1.74
N ALA A 28 -1.25 10.42 1.40
CA ALA A 28 -0.44 10.08 0.22
C ALA A 28 -1.16 10.45 -1.09
N PHE A 29 -2.48 10.26 -1.18
CA PHE A 29 -3.29 10.77 -2.30
C PHE A 29 -3.26 12.30 -2.39
N LYS A 30 -3.44 13.01 -1.26
CA LYS A 30 -3.40 14.48 -1.23
C LYS A 30 -2.04 15.06 -1.62
N GLN A 31 -0.96 14.34 -1.30
CA GLN A 31 0.40 14.72 -1.67
C GLN A 31 0.73 14.41 -3.13
N GLY A 32 -0.15 13.71 -3.87
CA GLY A 32 0.10 13.29 -5.25
C GLY A 32 1.07 12.12 -5.39
N LEU A 33 1.40 11.44 -4.27
CA LEU A 33 2.21 10.22 -4.29
C LEU A 33 1.40 9.05 -4.84
N LEU A 34 0.10 9.01 -4.56
CA LEU A 34 -0.82 7.99 -5.04
C LEU A 34 -1.86 8.59 -5.98
N HIS A 35 -2.18 7.87 -7.05
CA HIS A 35 -3.30 8.19 -7.93
C HIS A 35 -3.83 6.92 -8.58
N TRP A 36 -5.13 6.90 -8.88
CA TRP A 36 -5.74 5.83 -9.66
C TRP A 36 -5.44 6.05 -11.14
N ASP A 37 -5.12 4.96 -11.85
CA ASP A 37 -4.97 5.02 -13.30
C ASP A 37 -6.33 5.28 -13.95
N ALA A 38 -6.36 6.21 -14.91
CA ALA A 38 -7.61 6.61 -15.56
C ALA A 38 -8.05 5.66 -16.68
N ARG A 39 -7.19 4.73 -17.11
CA ARG A 39 -7.45 3.76 -18.18
C ARG A 39 -7.78 2.39 -17.61
N GLU A 40 -7.15 2.03 -16.51
CA GLU A 40 -7.39 0.79 -15.79
C GLU A 40 -8.06 1.07 -14.44
N GLU A 41 -9.40 1.04 -14.46
CA GLU A 41 -10.19 1.01 -13.23
C GLU A 41 -9.69 -0.18 -12.40
N ASN A 42 -9.29 0.08 -11.15
CA ASN A 42 -8.63 -0.83 -10.21
C ASN A 42 -7.10 -0.87 -10.20
N THR A 43 -6.40 0.00 -10.94
CA THR A 43 -4.94 0.13 -10.83
C THR A 43 -4.53 1.38 -10.06
N LEU A 44 -3.80 1.18 -8.97
CA LEU A 44 -3.19 2.24 -8.17
C LEU A 44 -1.74 2.47 -8.61
N MET A 45 -1.41 3.72 -8.87
CA MET A 45 -0.08 4.17 -9.22
C MET A 45 0.57 4.86 -8.01
N LEU A 46 1.76 4.39 -7.65
CA LEU A 46 2.67 5.04 -6.71
C LEU A 46 3.74 5.81 -7.51
N ASN A 47 3.80 7.11 -7.29
CA ASN A 47 4.78 8.01 -7.90
C ASN A 47 5.49 8.81 -6.81
N ALA A 48 6.39 8.14 -6.08
CA ALA A 48 7.22 8.75 -5.06
C ALA A 48 8.63 9.06 -5.60
N PRO A 49 9.35 10.07 -5.07
CA PRO A 49 10.70 10.41 -5.52
C PRO A 49 11.71 9.25 -5.46
N TRP A 50 11.48 8.29 -4.56
CA TRP A 50 12.33 7.13 -4.31
C TRP A 50 11.78 5.83 -4.90
N SER A 51 10.53 5.81 -5.38
CA SER A 51 9.89 4.58 -5.87
C SER A 51 8.73 4.89 -6.80
N VAL A 52 8.70 4.22 -7.95
CA VAL A 52 7.57 4.24 -8.88
C VAL A 52 7.09 2.80 -9.05
N ALA A 53 5.81 2.55 -8.77
CA ALA A 53 5.21 1.23 -8.84
C ALA A 53 3.73 1.31 -9.21
N MET A 54 3.16 0.19 -9.66
CA MET A 54 1.72 0.03 -9.85
C MET A 54 1.25 -1.22 -9.11
N GLY A 55 0.03 -1.19 -8.60
CA GLY A 55 -0.64 -2.32 -7.96
C GLY A 55 -2.11 -2.34 -8.30
N ALA A 56 -2.67 -3.54 -8.42
CA ALA A 56 -4.09 -3.71 -8.66
C ALA A 56 -4.87 -3.76 -7.33
N CYS A 57 -6.19 -3.58 -7.37
CA CYS A 57 -7.05 -3.93 -6.25
C CYS A 57 -6.81 -5.39 -5.85
N GLY A 58 -6.66 -5.62 -4.54
CA GLY A 58 -6.24 -6.91 -3.97
C GLY A 58 -4.76 -6.96 -3.58
N ASP A 59 -3.90 -6.17 -4.22
CA ASP A 59 -2.51 -5.99 -3.80
C ASP A 59 -2.41 -5.16 -2.51
N PHE A 60 -1.20 -5.02 -1.97
CA PHE A 60 -0.95 -4.37 -0.70
C PHE A 60 -0.04 -3.16 -0.86
N LEU A 61 -0.45 -2.04 -0.27
CA LEU A 61 0.39 -0.87 -0.06
C LEU A 61 0.97 -0.92 1.35
N THR A 62 2.29 -0.94 1.45
CA THR A 62 3.02 -0.94 2.72
C THR A 62 3.66 0.43 2.96
N ARG A 63 3.75 0.81 4.24
CA ARG A 63 4.36 2.05 4.70
C ARG A 63 5.32 1.78 5.85
N ASP A 64 6.59 2.14 5.64
CA ASP A 64 7.62 2.22 6.68
C ASP A 64 8.04 3.69 6.86
N GLY A 65 7.51 4.34 7.88
CA GLY A 65 7.69 5.79 8.08
C GLY A 65 7.11 6.61 6.91
N GLN A 66 7.98 7.21 6.10
CA GLN A 66 7.59 7.95 4.88
C GLN A 66 7.71 7.11 3.61
N GLU A 67 8.38 5.96 3.66
CA GLU A 67 8.58 5.12 2.49
C GLU A 67 7.31 4.31 2.21
N LEU A 68 6.80 4.45 0.99
CA LEU A 68 5.68 3.70 0.46
C LEU A 68 6.17 2.65 -0.53
N ARG A 69 5.58 1.46 -0.50
CA ARG A 69 5.84 0.40 -1.46
C ARG A 69 4.56 -0.36 -1.79
N ILE A 70 4.38 -0.69 -3.06
CA ILE A 70 3.34 -1.62 -3.51
C ILE A 70 3.95 -3.01 -3.56
N VAL A 71 3.24 -3.99 -3.00
CA VAL A 71 3.61 -5.39 -2.88
C VAL A 71 2.44 -6.22 -3.37
N ASN A 72 2.68 -7.12 -4.32
CA ASN A 72 1.62 -8.01 -4.79
C ASN A 72 1.28 -9.06 -3.72
N GLU A 73 0.09 -9.66 -3.83
CA GLU A 73 -0.39 -10.67 -2.88
C GLU A 73 0.64 -11.79 -2.60
N LYS A 74 1.28 -12.35 -3.63
CA LYS A 74 2.22 -13.47 -3.47
C LYS A 74 3.49 -13.08 -2.72
N GLU A 75 4.01 -11.88 -2.96
CA GLU A 75 5.16 -11.35 -2.23
C GLU A 75 4.75 -11.01 -0.79
N PHE A 76 3.54 -10.45 -0.62
CA PHE A 76 3.02 -10.13 0.69
C PHE A 76 2.88 -11.38 1.58
N GLU A 77 2.24 -12.44 1.10
CA GLU A 77 2.08 -13.69 1.84
C GLU A 77 3.41 -14.39 2.18
N LYS A 78 4.42 -14.18 1.35
CA LYS A 78 5.74 -14.80 1.53
C LYS A 78 6.59 -14.06 2.56
N ASP A 79 6.64 -12.73 2.47
CA ASP A 79 7.61 -11.91 3.19
C ASP A 79 6.99 -11.13 4.37
N TYR A 80 5.66 -11.03 4.43
CA TYR A 80 4.93 -10.26 5.45
C TYR A 80 4.06 -11.17 6.32
N GLN A 81 4.05 -10.89 7.62
CA GLN A 81 3.17 -11.56 8.58
C GLN A 81 2.22 -10.53 9.19
N VAL A 82 0.93 -10.62 8.87
CA VAL A 82 -0.08 -9.70 9.41
C VAL A 82 -0.14 -9.85 10.93
N ILE A 83 -0.08 -8.72 11.63
CA ILE A 83 -0.26 -8.66 13.07
C ILE A 83 -1.72 -8.28 13.32
N ASP A 84 -2.53 -9.28 13.64
CA ASP A 84 -3.91 -9.07 14.07
C ASP A 84 -3.89 -8.73 15.57
N ASN A 85 -3.97 -7.44 15.89
CA ASN A 85 -4.22 -7.03 17.28
C ASN A 85 -5.71 -7.27 17.58
N GLN A 86 -6.03 -8.48 18.01
CA GLN A 86 -7.31 -8.79 18.66
C GLN A 86 -7.47 -8.03 19.98
#